data_AF-A0A7J6CHY1-F1
#
_entry.id   AF-A0A7J6CHY1-F1
#
_cell.length_a   1.000
_cell.length_b   1.000
_cell.length_c   1.000
_cell.angle_alpha   90.00
_cell.angle_beta   90.00
_cell.angle_gamma   90.00
#
_symmetry.space_group_name_H-M   'P 1'
#
loop_
_entity.id
_entity.type
_entity.pdbx_description
1 polymer ?
#
loop_
_entity_poly.entity_id
_entity_poly.type
_entity_poly.pdbx_seq_one_letter_code
_entity_poly.pdbx_strand_id
1 'polypeptide(L)'
;MTFSGYLWLVYLTCTVLVFISPVHLTPMPDQYSRGVDWLSRYGYLPPPDPRTGKLQTKEGIERAIKEMQRFAGLKDTGKLDSDT
;
A
#
# COMPACT_ATOMS: atom_id res chain seq x y z
N MET A 1 43.39 21.38 -23.19
CA MET A 1 43.30 20.41 -22.08
C MET A 1 42.09 20.71 -21.19
N THR A 2 40.86 20.70 -21.73
CA THR A 2 39.63 21.10 -20.97
C THR A 2 38.49 20.08 -21.07
N PHE A 3 38.59 19.10 -21.99
CA PHE A 3 37.53 18.12 -22.25
C PHE A 3 37.41 17.03 -21.16
N SER A 4 38.53 16.65 -20.55
CA SER A 4 38.59 15.60 -19.51
C SER A 4 37.93 16.02 -18.19
N GLY A 5 38.02 17.31 -17.84
CA GLY A 5 37.43 17.84 -16.59
C GLY A 5 35.90 17.84 -16.59
N TYR A 6 35.27 18.06 -17.76
CA TYR A 6 33.80 18.03 -17.88
C TYR A 6 33.24 16.62 -17.69
N LEU A 7 33.90 15.60 -18.23
CA LEU A 7 33.51 14.20 -18.04
C LEU A 7 33.61 13.78 -16.57
N TRP A 8 34.63 14.25 -15.86
CA TRP A 8 34.80 13.96 -14.44
C TRP A 8 33.74 14.65 -13.57
N LEU A 9 33.40 15.91 -13.89
CA LEU A 9 32.31 16.62 -13.21
C LEU A 9 30.95 15.95 -13.45
N VAL A 10 30.65 15.54 -14.69
CA VAL A 10 29.42 14.81 -15.00
C VAL A 10 29.37 13.48 -14.23
N TYR A 11 30.48 12.75 -14.18
CA TYR A 11 30.57 11.50 -13.42
C TYR A 11 30.31 11.71 -11.92
N LEU A 12 30.89 12.76 -11.33
CA LEU A 12 30.68 13.12 -9.92
C LEU A 12 29.23 13.56 -9.64
N THR A 13 28.61 14.29 -10.56
CA THR A 13 27.19 14.66 -10.40
C THR A 13 26.26 13.45 -10.51
N CYS A 14 26.54 12.50 -11.41
CA CYS A 14 25.76 11.27 -11.54
C CYS A 14 25.86 10.38 -10.30
N THR A 15 27.04 10.25 -9.68
CA THR A 15 27.18 9.43 -8.47
C THR A 15 26.46 10.06 -7.28
N VAL A 16 26.52 11.37 -7.13
CA VAL A 16 25.82 12.09 -6.05
C VAL A 16 24.30 11.97 -6.18
N LEU A 17 23.73 12.01 -7.40
CA LEU A 17 22.30 11.83 -7.63
C LEU A 17 21.80 10.39 -7.31
N VAL A 18 22.64 9.38 -7.52
CA VAL A 18 22.30 7.98 -7.19
C VAL A 18 22.29 7.74 -5.67
N PHE A 19 23.17 8.42 -4.92
CA PHE A 19 23.26 8.25 -3.46
C PHE A 19 22.29 9.10 -2.64
N ILE A 20 21.74 10.20 -3.20
CA ILE A 20 20.73 11.04 -2.53
C ILE A 20 19.30 10.59 -2.89
N SER A 21 19.10 9.37 -3.39
CA SER A 21 17.76 8.80 -3.35
C SER A 21 17.49 8.34 -1.92
N PRO A 22 16.65 9.03 -1.12
CA PRO A 22 16.09 8.37 0.04
C PRO A 22 15.27 7.21 -0.54
N VAL A 23 15.78 6.00 -0.41
CA VAL A 23 14.95 4.81 -0.41
C VAL A 23 14.00 5.01 0.77
N HIS A 24 12.91 5.71 0.50
CA HIS A 24 11.85 5.93 1.46
C HIS A 24 11.12 4.60 1.54
N LEU A 25 11.68 3.69 2.33
CA LEU A 25 10.95 2.56 2.87
C LEU A 25 9.94 3.14 3.84
N THR A 26 8.87 3.77 3.33
CA THR A 26 7.62 3.76 4.08
C THR A 26 7.40 2.28 4.40
N PRO A 27 7.27 1.89 5.69
CA PRO A 27 6.77 0.57 6.00
C PRO A 27 5.45 0.49 5.25
N MET A 28 5.41 -0.32 4.18
CA MET A 28 4.20 -0.45 3.38
C MET A 28 3.14 -0.85 4.40
N PRO A 29 2.14 0.00 4.71
CA PRO A 29 1.07 -0.44 5.57
C PRO A 29 0.56 -1.70 4.89
N ASP A 30 0.56 -2.80 5.66
CA ASP A 30 0.29 -4.11 5.09
C ASP A 30 -0.97 -3.98 4.24
N GLN A 31 -0.97 -4.55 3.03
CA GLN A 31 -2.07 -4.35 2.07
C GLN A 31 -3.43 -4.59 2.73
N TYR A 32 -3.46 -5.51 3.69
CA TYR A 32 -4.61 -5.82 4.49
C TYR A 32 -5.04 -4.67 5.44
N SER A 33 -4.14 -3.94 6.11
CA SER A 33 -4.47 -2.72 6.86
C SER A 33 -5.05 -1.61 5.98
N ARG A 34 -4.49 -1.40 4.77
CA ARG A 34 -5.10 -0.45 3.80
C ARG A 34 -6.47 -0.88 3.32
N GLY A 35 -6.64 -2.18 3.03
CA GLY A 35 -7.93 -2.74 2.63
C GLY A 35 -8.98 -2.61 3.73
N VAL A 36 -8.62 -2.91 4.97
CA VAL A 36 -9.50 -2.77 6.14
C VAL A 36 -9.86 -1.31 6.42
N ASP A 37 -8.92 -0.37 6.26
CA ASP A 37 -9.20 1.06 6.36
C ASP A 37 -10.21 1.52 5.29
N TRP A 38 -10.00 1.10 4.04
CA TRP A 38 -10.93 1.39 2.94
C TRP A 38 -12.34 0.84 3.23
N LEU A 39 -12.44 -0.44 3.63
CA LEU A 39 -13.72 -1.07 3.94
C LEU A 39 -14.44 -0.38 5.09
N SER A 40 -13.70 0.09 6.09
CA SER A 40 -14.25 0.87 7.21
C SER A 40 -14.73 2.25 6.74
N ARG A 41 -13.96 2.92 5.88
CA ARG A 41 -14.27 4.25 5.34
C ARG A 41 -15.52 4.26 4.47
N TYR A 42 -15.75 3.20 3.70
CA TYR A 42 -16.93 3.03 2.86
C TYR A 42 -18.10 2.32 3.58
N GLY A 43 -17.95 1.98 4.86
CA GLY A 43 -19.03 1.42 5.69
C GLY A 43 -19.33 -0.07 5.44
N TYR A 44 -18.42 -0.80 4.78
CA TYR A 44 -18.53 -2.25 4.62
C TYR A 44 -18.20 -3.01 5.91
N LEU A 45 -17.46 -2.39 6.83
CA LEU A 45 -17.16 -2.93 8.16
C LEU A 45 -17.99 -2.22 9.24
N PRO A 46 -18.65 -2.96 10.16
CA PRO A 46 -19.31 -2.36 11.31
C PRO A 46 -18.26 -1.71 12.23
N PRO A 47 -18.60 -0.62 12.95
CA PRO A 47 -17.66 0.02 13.86
C PRO A 47 -17.17 -0.97 14.92
N PRO A 48 -15.87 -1.00 15.23
CA PRO A 48 -15.33 -1.87 16.27
C PRO A 48 -15.93 -1.45 17.62
N ASP A 49 -16.64 -2.36 18.27
CA ASP A 49 -17.27 -2.08 19.56
C ASP A 49 -16.19 -2.01 20.66
N PRO A 50 -16.00 -0.84 21.30
CA PRO A 50 -14.92 -0.63 22.28
C PRO A 50 -15.11 -1.41 23.57
N ARG A 51 -16.34 -1.85 23.90
CA ARG A 51 -16.61 -2.66 25.11
C ARG A 51 -16.24 -4.13 24.94
N THR A 52 -16.22 -4.62 23.70
CA THR A 52 -15.90 -6.02 23.41
C THR A 52 -14.49 -6.20 22.86
N GLY A 53 -13.73 -5.11 22.63
CA GLY A 53 -12.41 -5.18 22.01
C GLY A 53 -12.46 -5.98 20.72
N LYS A 54 -13.59 -5.90 19.99
CA LYS A 54 -13.91 -6.84 18.92
C LYS A 54 -12.97 -6.58 17.75
N LEU A 55 -11.89 -7.34 17.72
CA LEU A 55 -11.12 -7.57 16.50
C LEU A 55 -12.15 -7.96 15.43
N GLN A 56 -12.21 -7.17 14.37
CA GLN A 56 -13.04 -7.49 13.21
C GLN A 56 -12.80 -8.96 12.86
N THR A 57 -13.86 -9.77 12.84
CA THR A 57 -13.67 -11.20 12.62
C THR A 57 -13.21 -11.41 11.18
N LYS A 58 -12.39 -12.44 10.97
CA LYS A 58 -11.88 -12.77 9.65
C LYS A 58 -13.03 -12.94 8.65
N GLU A 59 -14.15 -13.54 9.06
CA GLU A 59 -15.32 -13.70 8.18
C GLU A 59 -16.00 -12.37 7.83
N GLY A 60 -16.03 -11.41 8.77
CA GLY A 60 -16.59 -10.08 8.53
C GLY A 60 -15.79 -9.30 7.50
N ILE A 61 -14.46 -9.38 7.59
CA ILE A 61 -13.54 -8.75 6.63
C ILE A 61 -13.65 -9.43 5.26
N GLU A 62 -13.65 -10.77 5.20
CA GLU A 62 -13.80 -11.51 3.94
C GLU A 62 -15.11 -11.16 3.23
N ARG A 63 -16.22 -11.03 3.97
CA ARG A 63 -17.51 -10.63 3.41
C ARG A 63 -17.48 -9.22 2.85
N ALA A 64 -16.87 -8.29 3.58
CA ALA A 64 -16.70 -6.91 3.16
C ALA A 64 -15.83 -6.81 1.88
N ILE A 65 -14.75 -7.59 1.80
CA ILE A 65 -13.90 -7.68 0.60
C ILE A 65 -14.71 -8.23 -0.60
N LYS A 66 -15.53 -9.27 -0.41
CA LYS A 66 -16.36 -9.81 -1.51
C LYS A 66 -17.34 -8.79 -2.06
N GLU A 67 -18.02 -8.04 -1.20
CA GLU A 67 -18.96 -7.01 -1.64
C GLU A 67 -18.24 -5.89 -2.41
N MET A 68 -17.06 -5.47 -1.95
CA MET A 68 -16.21 -4.54 -2.68
C MET A 68 -15.78 -5.10 -4.04
N GLN A 69 -15.25 -6.33 -4.09
CA GLN A 69 -14.81 -6.98 -5.33
C GLN A 69 -15.95 -7.06 -6.33
N ARG A 70 -17.14 -7.49 -5.88
CA ARG A 70 -18.35 -7.55 -6.70
C ARG A 70 -18.77 -6.18 -7.22
N PHE A 71 -18.65 -5.13 -6.41
CA PHE A 71 -18.90 -3.76 -6.85
C PHE A 71 -17.88 -3.28 -7.90
N ALA A 72 -16.61 -3.67 -7.74
CA ALA A 72 -15.54 -3.37 -8.68
C ALA A 72 -15.58 -4.23 -9.97
N GLY A 73 -16.50 -5.20 -10.07
CA GLY A 73 -16.52 -6.17 -11.18
C GLY A 73 -15.39 -7.20 -11.13
N LEU A 74 -14.71 -7.31 -9.99
CA LEU A 74 -13.66 -8.29 -9.71
C LEU A 74 -14.28 -9.62 -9.25
N LYS A 75 -13.48 -10.68 -9.33
CA LYS A 75 -13.87 -11.99 -8.79
C LYS A 75 -14.01 -11.90 -7.27
N ASP A 76 -15.10 -12.41 -6.72
CA ASP A 76 -15.45 -12.39 -5.30
C ASP A 76 -14.66 -13.41 -4.46
N THR A 77 -13.34 -13.31 -4.49
CA THR A 77 -12.44 -14.21 -3.75
C THR A 77 -12.53 -14.00 -2.23
N GLY A 78 -12.89 -12.79 -1.80
CA GLY A 78 -12.91 -12.39 -0.39
C GLY A 78 -11.53 -12.25 0.23
N LYS A 79 -10.49 -12.22 -0.60
CA LYS A 79 -9.10 -12.04 -0.19
C LYS A 79 -8.55 -10.78 -0.85
N LEU A 80 -7.75 -10.02 -0.10
CA LEU A 80 -6.86 -9.02 -0.69
C LEU A 80 -5.71 -9.76 -1.37
N ASP A 81 -5.79 -9.90 -2.68
CA ASP A 81 -4.73 -10.41 -3.55
C ASP A 81 -4.08 -9.25 -4.31
N SER A 82 -2.97 -9.48 -5.01
CA SER A 82 -2.29 -8.39 -5.75
C SER A 82 -3.14 -7.75 -6.85
N ASP A 83 -4.21 -8.42 -7.27
CA ASP A 83 -5.18 -7.96 -8.26
C ASP A 83 -6.34 -7.16 -7.62
N THR A 84 -6.40 -7.07 -6.28
CA THR A 84 -7.45 -6.39 -5.48
C THR A 84 -6.85 -5.50 -4.39
#